data_AF-A0A1V6HX36-F1
#
_entry.id   AF-A0A1V6HX36-F1
#
_cell.length_a   1.000
_cell.length_b   1.000
_cell.length_c   1.000
_cell.angle_alpha   90.00
_cell.angle_beta   90.00
_cell.angle_gamma   90.00
#
_symmetry.space_group_name_H-M   'P 1'
#
loop_
_entity.id
_entity.type
_entity.pdbx_description
1 polymer ?
#
loop_
_entity_poly.entity_id
_entity_poly.type
_entity_poly.pdbx_seq_one_letter_code
_entity_poly.pdbx_strand_id
1 'polypeptide(L)'
;MLAGIVMFTRHLWLMLIYILLFALYYERIIFTEEAFLERKFGQDFIDWAHKTPAFIPKFKNYCPPANKFNWKKALKAEYNGFAALLLSMFALEVYGDWLIQHKIDLDLHWIVLSGIGILTWITVRFLKKYTRVLDITKR
;
A
#
# COMPACT_ATOMS: atom_id res chain seq x y z
N MET A 1 -1.88 -2.67 1.81
CA MET A 1 -0.97 -3.79 2.14
C MET A 1 -1.57 -4.69 3.22
N LEU A 2 -1.79 -4.19 4.45
CA LEU A 2 -2.21 -4.99 5.60
C LEU A 2 -3.54 -5.76 5.43
N ALA A 3 -4.53 -5.18 4.73
CA ALA A 3 -5.80 -5.87 4.45
C ALA A 3 -5.61 -7.22 3.72
N GLY A 4 -4.68 -7.29 2.77
CA GLY A 4 -4.39 -8.53 2.04
C GLY A 4 -3.76 -9.61 2.93
N ILE A 5 -2.88 -9.20 3.84
CA ILE A 5 -2.26 -10.08 4.84
C ILE A 5 -3.33 -10.63 5.80
N VAL A 6 -4.27 -9.78 6.22
CA VAL A 6 -5.41 -10.20 7.04
C VAL A 6 -6.32 -11.19 6.30
N MET A 7 -6.65 -10.91 5.04
CA MET A 7 -7.49 -11.79 4.22
C MET A 7 -6.86 -13.17 4.00
N PHE A 8 -5.53 -13.27 4.03
CA PHE A 8 -4.82 -14.55 3.91
C PHE A 8 -5.21 -15.55 5.00
N THR A 9 -5.54 -15.08 6.20
CA THR A 9 -6.00 -15.93 7.30
C THR A 9 -7.35 -16.61 7.04
N ARG A 10 -8.09 -16.17 6.01
CA ARG A 10 -9.44 -16.66 5.62
C ARG A 10 -10.46 -16.61 6.78
N HIS A 11 -10.20 -15.81 7.81
CA HIS A 11 -11.03 -15.71 8.99
C HIS A 11 -11.90 -14.44 8.97
N LEU A 12 -13.20 -14.61 8.73
CA LEU A 12 -14.15 -13.49 8.54
C LEU A 12 -14.19 -12.53 9.74
N TRP A 13 -14.17 -13.05 10.97
CA TRP A 13 -14.17 -12.20 12.16
C TRP A 13 -12.91 -11.33 12.26
N LEU A 14 -11.76 -11.87 11.87
CA LEU A 14 -10.50 -11.13 11.94
C LEU A 14 -10.51 -10.00 10.91
N MET A 15 -11.06 -10.26 9.73
CA MET A 15 -11.29 -9.23 8.70
C MET A 15 -12.24 -8.14 9.17
N LEU A 16 -13.36 -8.48 9.81
CA LEU A 16 -14.32 -7.48 10.32
C LEU A 16 -13.70 -6.60 11.42
N ILE A 17 -13.00 -7.22 12.37
CA ILE A 17 -12.29 -6.49 13.43
C ILE A 17 -11.25 -5.55 12.81
N TYR A 18 -10.48 -6.04 11.84
CA TYR A 18 -9.50 -5.22 11.12
C TYR A 18 -10.15 -4.03 10.41
N ILE A 19 -11.26 -4.21 9.71
CA ILE A 19 -11.96 -3.12 9.01
C ILE A 19 -12.44 -2.06 10.01
N LEU A 20 -13.02 -2.47 11.13
CA LEU A 20 -13.49 -1.54 12.17
C LEU A 20 -12.33 -0.75 12.80
N LEU A 21 -11.24 -1.43 13.16
CA LEU A 21 -10.04 -0.78 13.69
C LEU A 21 -9.41 0.16 12.67
N PHE A 22 -9.34 -0.27 11.40
CA PHE A 22 -8.84 0.55 10.31
C PHE A 22 -9.67 1.81 10.11
N ALA A 23 -11.01 1.70 10.14
CA ALA A 23 -11.90 2.83 10.01
C ALA A 23 -11.67 3.86 11.13
N LEU A 24 -11.64 3.41 12.39
CA LEU A 24 -11.37 4.28 13.55
C LEU A 24 -9.99 4.94 13.49
N TYR A 25 -8.97 4.18 13.09
CA TYR A 25 -7.61 4.69 12.99
C TYR A 25 -7.47 5.74 11.87
N TYR A 26 -8.03 5.48 10.69
CA TYR A 26 -7.97 6.41 9.56
C TYR A 26 -8.83 7.65 9.79
N GLU A 27 -9.99 7.53 10.43
CA GLU A 27 -10.82 8.69 10.80
C GLU A 27 -10.01 9.73 11.59
N ARG A 28 -9.20 9.28 12.56
CA ARG A 28 -8.35 10.17 13.39
C ARG A 28 -7.25 10.84 12.59
N ILE A 29 -6.65 10.12 11.64
CA ILE A 29 -5.64 10.67 10.73
C ILE A 29 -6.27 11.72 9.83
N ILE A 30 -7.44 11.41 9.25
CA ILE A 30 -8.18 12.31 8.35
C ILE A 30 -8.51 13.62 9.08
N PHE A 31 -9.09 13.54 10.29
CA PHE A 31 -9.45 14.74 11.05
C PHE A 31 -8.23 15.65 11.33
N THR A 32 -7.09 15.05 11.64
CA THR A 32 -5.85 15.80 11.90
C THR A 32 -5.31 16.44 10.62
N GLU A 33 -5.35 15.72 9.50
CA GLU A 33 -4.91 16.22 8.20
C GLU A 33 -5.83 17.33 7.68
N GLU A 34 -7.15 17.20 7.83
CA GLU A 34 -8.11 18.24 7.47
C GLU A 34 -7.87 19.52 8.25
N ALA A 35 -7.67 19.43 9.57
CA ALA A 35 -7.32 20.60 10.39
C ALA A 35 -5.98 21.25 9.98
N PHE A 36 -5.00 20.45 9.56
CA PHE A 36 -3.74 20.96 9.01
C PHE A 36 -3.93 21.67 7.67
N LEU A 37 -4.73 21.09 6.76
CA LEU A 37 -5.02 21.64 5.45
C LEU A 37 -5.86 22.92 5.53
N GLU A 38 -6.87 22.94 6.40
CA GLU A 38 -7.68 24.13 6.67
C GLU A 38 -6.81 25.30 7.15
N ARG A 39 -5.89 25.06 8.09
CA ARG A 39 -4.94 26.09 8.55
C ARG A 39 -4.00 26.59 7.45
N LYS A 40 -3.65 25.73 6.49
CA LYS A 40 -2.68 26.03 5.44
C LYS A 40 -3.28 26.71 4.22
N PHE A 41 -4.51 26.35 3.86
CA PHE A 41 -5.17 26.78 2.62
C PHE A 41 -6.47 27.58 2.84
N GLY A 42 -7.01 27.59 4.06
CA GLY A 42 -8.18 28.40 4.43
C GLY A 42 -9.39 28.08 3.56
N GLN A 43 -9.97 29.14 2.96
CA GLN A 43 -11.23 29.05 2.22
C GLN A 43 -11.15 28.15 0.99
N ASP A 44 -10.02 28.11 0.28
CA ASP A 44 -9.84 27.26 -0.91
C ASP A 44 -10.04 25.78 -0.58
N PHE A 45 -9.59 25.36 0.61
CA PHE A 45 -9.78 23.99 1.08
C PHE A 45 -11.23 23.71 1.47
N ILE A 46 -11.89 24.65 2.15
CA ILE A 46 -13.31 24.52 2.55
C ILE A 46 -14.19 24.34 1.31
N ASP A 47 -14.00 25.19 0.30
CA ASP A 47 -14.76 25.12 -0.95
C ASP A 47 -14.53 23.81 -1.72
N TRP A 48 -13.31 23.26 -1.65
CA TRP A 48 -12.98 21.95 -2.20
C TRP A 48 -13.60 20.80 -1.41
N ALA A 49 -13.55 20.86 -0.07
CA ALA A 49 -14.08 19.83 0.83
C ALA A 49 -15.61 19.71 0.71
N HIS A 50 -16.34 20.81 0.50
CA HIS A 50 -17.78 20.77 0.23
C HIS A 50 -18.14 19.98 -1.05
N LYS A 51 -17.25 19.96 -2.04
CA LYS A 51 -17.47 19.29 -3.33
C LYS A 51 -16.97 17.85 -3.32
N THR A 52 -15.99 17.53 -2.47
CA THR A 52 -15.27 16.25 -2.45
C THR A 52 -15.59 15.44 -1.19
N PRO A 53 -16.30 14.31 -1.29
CA PRO A 53 -16.61 13.45 -0.14
C PRO A 53 -15.35 12.76 0.40
N ALA A 54 -15.26 12.61 1.74
CA ALA A 54 -14.08 12.07 2.41
C ALA A 54 -13.88 10.54 2.24
N PHE A 55 -14.95 9.75 2.24
CA PHE A 55 -14.86 8.28 2.24
C PHE A 55 -15.26 7.62 0.92
N ILE A 56 -16.42 8.00 0.37
CA ILE A 56 -16.96 7.37 -0.85
C ILE A 56 -16.80 8.35 -2.01
N PRO A 57 -16.00 8.03 -3.04
CA PRO A 57 -15.75 8.96 -4.14
C PRO A 57 -17.03 9.25 -4.93
N LYS A 58 -17.27 10.54 -5.23
CA LYS A 58 -18.30 10.95 -6.19
C LYS A 58 -17.75 10.80 -7.60
N PHE A 59 -18.12 9.73 -8.29
CA PHE A 59 -17.69 9.46 -9.68
C PHE A 59 -18.05 10.58 -10.67
N LYS A 60 -19.05 11.41 -10.37
CA LYS A 60 -19.47 12.55 -11.21
C LYS A 60 -18.51 13.75 -11.19
N ASN A 61 -17.64 13.86 -10.19
CA ASN A 61 -16.71 14.99 -10.03
C ASN A 61 -15.28 14.64 -10.45
N TYR A 62 -15.12 13.67 -11.36
CA TYR A 62 -13.80 13.27 -11.83
C TYR A 62 -13.16 14.37 -12.70
N CYS A 63 -12.02 14.88 -12.25
CA CYS A 63 -11.16 15.77 -13.04
C CYS A 63 -9.92 14.98 -13.48
N PRO A 64 -9.60 14.94 -14.79
CA PRO A 64 -8.41 14.25 -15.25
C PRO A 64 -7.13 14.91 -14.71
N PRO A 65 -6.12 14.11 -14.33
CA PRO A 65 -4.87 14.66 -13.79
C PRO A 65 -4.12 15.44 -14.88
N ALA A 66 -3.58 16.61 -14.51
CA ALA A 66 -2.77 17.44 -15.43
C ALA A 66 -1.46 16.76 -15.85
N ASN A 67 -0.96 15.82 -15.05
CA ASN A 67 0.31 15.13 -15.27
C ASN A 67 0.10 13.69 -15.76
N LYS A 68 0.94 13.25 -16.71
CA LYS A 68 0.98 11.86 -17.18
C LYS A 68 1.52 10.94 -16.07
N PHE A 69 1.05 9.70 -16.08
CA PHE A 69 1.50 8.67 -15.14
C PHE A 69 3.01 8.45 -15.26
N ASN A 70 3.72 8.48 -14.13
CA ASN A 70 5.17 8.33 -14.08
C ASN A 70 5.55 6.99 -13.44
N TRP A 71 5.81 6.00 -14.28
CA TRP A 71 6.24 4.66 -13.88
C TRP A 71 7.49 4.65 -12.98
N LYS A 72 8.44 5.57 -13.21
CA LYS A 72 9.66 5.65 -12.39
C LYS A 72 9.33 6.07 -10.96
N LYS A 73 8.41 7.02 -10.80
CA LYS A 73 7.96 7.49 -9.48
C LYS A 73 7.19 6.39 -8.76
N ALA A 74 6.27 5.73 -9.46
CA ALA A 74 5.49 4.63 -8.90
C ALA A 74 6.41 3.50 -8.40
N LEU A 75 7.34 3.04 -9.24
CA LEU A 75 8.26 1.95 -8.89
C LEU A 75 9.17 2.33 -7.71
N LYS A 76 9.67 3.57 -7.67
CA LYS A 76 10.52 4.07 -6.56
C LYS A 76 9.77 4.21 -5.23
N ALA A 77 8.47 4.45 -5.26
CA ALA A 77 7.64 4.55 -4.06
C ALA A 77 7.20 3.17 -3.54
N GLU A 78 6.75 2.29 -4.45
CA GLU A 78 6.02 1.08 -4.08
C GLU A 78 6.88 -0.19 -3.97
N TYR A 79 8.16 -0.16 -4.39
CA TYR A 79 8.99 -1.39 -4.39
C TYR A 79 9.16 -2.04 -3.01
N ASN A 80 9.27 -1.24 -1.94
CA ASN A 80 9.35 -1.77 -0.58
C ASN A 80 8.03 -2.42 -0.17
N GLY A 81 6.90 -1.79 -0.50
CA GLY A 81 5.56 -2.32 -0.18
C GLY A 81 5.27 -3.61 -0.93
N PHE A 82 5.63 -3.69 -2.21
CA PHE A 82 5.48 -4.90 -3.03
C PHE A 82 6.31 -6.07 -2.48
N ALA A 83 7.58 -5.84 -2.17
CA ALA A 83 8.45 -6.86 -1.61
C ALA A 83 7.99 -7.29 -0.20
N ALA A 84 7.62 -6.34 0.65
CA ALA A 84 7.12 -6.62 1.99
C ALA A 84 5.83 -7.46 1.94
N LEU A 85 4.92 -7.18 1.00
CA LEU A 85 3.70 -7.97 0.80
C LEU A 85 4.05 -9.43 0.49
N LEU A 86 4.82 -9.69 -0.57
CA LEU A 86 5.15 -11.06 -1.00
C LEU A 86 5.88 -11.84 0.10
N LEU A 87 6.87 -11.21 0.75
CA LEU A 87 7.61 -11.83 1.85
C LEU A 87 6.72 -12.11 3.06
N SER A 88 5.77 -11.21 3.38
CA SER A 88 4.84 -11.43 4.50
C SER A 88 3.89 -12.59 4.23
N MET A 89 3.38 -12.72 2.99
CA MET A 89 2.50 -13.84 2.63
C MET A 89 3.25 -15.17 2.68
N PHE A 90 4.48 -15.21 2.15
CA PHE A 90 5.35 -16.38 2.25
C PHE A 90 5.65 -16.77 3.71
N ALA A 91 5.99 -15.79 4.55
CA ALA A 91 6.26 -16.03 5.96
C ALA A 91 5.02 -16.60 6.69
N LEU A 92 3.82 -16.11 6.35
CA LEU A 92 2.57 -16.64 6.90
C LEU A 92 2.28 -18.07 6.45
N GLU A 93 2.56 -18.42 5.19
CA GLU A 93 2.39 -19.80 4.71
C GLU A 93 3.32 -20.75 5.47
N VAL A 94 4.62 -20.44 5.49
CA VAL A 94 5.62 -21.27 6.19
C VAL A 94 5.27 -21.43 7.67
N TYR A 95 4.79 -20.36 8.30
CA TYR A 95 4.35 -20.39 9.69
C TYR A 95 3.08 -21.26 9.87
N GLY A 96 2.14 -21.19 8.92
CA GLY A 96 0.93 -22.03 8.90
C GLY A 96 1.26 -23.52 8.77
N ASP A 97 2.13 -23.88 7.83
CA ASP A 97 2.56 -25.27 7.63
C ASP A 97 3.31 -25.83 8.84
N TRP A 98 4.19 -25.00 9.43
CA TRP A 98 4.90 -25.37 10.65
C TRP A 98 3.94 -25.66 11.81
N LEU A 99 2.92 -24.82 12.02
CA LEU A 99 1.94 -25.00 13.09
C LEU A 99 1.02 -26.22 12.88
N ILE A 100 0.58 -26.46 11.64
CA ILE A 100 -0.44 -27.48 11.34
C ILE A 100 0.21 -28.84 11.12
N GLN A 101 1.23 -28.90 10.26
CA GLN A 101 1.78 -30.16 9.76
C GLN A 101 3.07 -30.59 10.47
N HIS A 102 3.70 -29.69 11.26
CA HIS A 102 5.05 -29.86 11.82
C HIS A 102 6.11 -30.22 10.76
N LYS A 103 5.78 -29.97 9.48
CA LYS A 103 6.63 -30.17 8.31
C LYS A 103 6.56 -28.90 7.51
N ILE A 104 7.71 -28.46 7.03
CA ILE A 104 7.80 -27.30 6.15
C ILE A 104 7.76 -27.87 4.74
N ASP A 105 6.59 -27.82 4.09
CA ASP A 105 6.47 -28.13 2.67
C ASP A 105 6.53 -26.81 1.90
N LEU A 106 7.66 -26.54 1.25
CA LEU A 106 7.82 -25.32 0.49
C LEU A 106 7.31 -25.54 -0.92
N ASP A 107 6.04 -25.22 -1.14
CA ASP A 107 5.50 -25.25 -2.48
C ASP A 107 6.29 -24.35 -3.43
N LEU A 108 6.57 -24.86 -4.62
CA LEU A 108 7.36 -24.18 -5.64
C LEU A 108 6.82 -22.78 -5.96
N HIS A 109 5.49 -22.62 -5.96
CA HIS A 109 4.86 -21.34 -6.29
C HIS A 109 5.19 -20.24 -5.25
N TRP A 110 5.23 -20.59 -3.97
CA TRP A 110 5.57 -19.68 -2.87
C TRP A 110 7.03 -19.26 -2.89
N ILE A 111 7.93 -20.18 -3.23
CA ILE A 111 9.36 -19.88 -3.45
C ILE A 111 9.52 -18.92 -4.62
N VAL A 112 8.88 -19.20 -5.76
CA VAL A 112 8.97 -18.37 -6.97
C VAL A 112 8.44 -16.96 -6.71
N LEU A 113 7.29 -16.82 -6.05
CA LEU A 113 6.71 -15.51 -5.73
C LEU A 113 7.62 -14.68 -4.80
N SER A 114 8.17 -15.31 -3.77
CA SER A 114 9.13 -14.66 -2.85
C SER A 114 10.41 -14.26 -3.56
N GLY A 115 10.90 -15.13 -4.45
CA GLY A 115 12.05 -14.86 -5.31
C GLY A 115 11.83 -13.64 -6.20
N ILE A 116 10.64 -13.50 -6.81
CA ILE A 116 10.26 -12.30 -7.59
C ILE A 116 10.23 -11.06 -6.69
N GLY A 117 9.68 -11.16 -5.47
CA GLY A 117 9.67 -10.06 -4.50
C GLY A 117 11.08 -9.58 -4.13
N ILE A 118 12.00 -10.51 -3.85
CA ILE A 118 13.39 -10.19 -3.55
C ILE A 118 14.10 -9.62 -4.77
N LEU A 119 13.92 -10.24 -5.94
CA LEU A 119 14.55 -9.79 -7.18
C LEU A 119 14.13 -8.35 -7.52
N THR A 120 12.83 -8.07 -7.50
CA THR A 120 12.30 -6.72 -7.75
C THR A 120 12.84 -5.71 -6.75
N TRP A 121 12.93 -6.07 -5.47
CA TRP A 121 13.51 -5.20 -4.45
C TRP A 121 14.99 -4.94 -4.69
N ILE A 122 15.79 -5.96 -5.00
CA ILE A 122 17.21 -5.82 -5.30
C ILE A 122 17.41 -4.94 -6.53
N THR A 123 16.70 -5.22 -7.63
CA THR A 123 16.80 -4.44 -8.88
C THR A 123 16.48 -2.97 -8.63
N VAL A 124 15.37 -2.66 -7.96
CA VAL A 124 14.98 -1.26 -7.71
C VAL A 124 15.89 -0.59 -6.67
N ARG A 125 16.30 -1.31 -5.62
CA ARG A 125 17.26 -0.79 -4.62
C ARG A 125 18.60 -0.47 -5.27
N PHE A 126 19.06 -1.33 -6.17
CA PHE A 126 20.29 -1.12 -6.92
C PHE A 126 20.16 0.08 -7.86
N LEU A 127 19.08 0.17 -8.66
CA LEU A 127 18.79 1.31 -9.52
C LEU A 127 18.70 2.63 -8.76
N LYS A 128 18.12 2.63 -7.55
CA LYS A 128 18.03 3.82 -6.70
C LYS A 128 19.38 4.23 -6.10
N LYS A 129 20.21 3.26 -5.74
CA LYS A 129 21.48 3.51 -5.02
C LYS A 129 22.64 3.83 -5.97
N TYR A 130 22.66 3.22 -7.16
CA TYR A 130 23.79 3.28 -8.08
C TYR A 130 23.47 3.99 -9.40
N THR A 131 22.25 4.47 -9.61
CA THR A 131 21.86 5.07 -10.89
C THR A 131 21.00 6.33 -10.73
N ARG A 132 21.20 7.32 -11.60
CA ARG A 132 20.33 8.51 -11.75
C ARG A 132 19.09 8.25 -12.63
N VAL A 133 18.88 7.02 -13.10
CA VAL A 133 17.76 6.68 -14.02
C VAL A 133 16.39 6.89 -13.38
N LEU A 134 16.30 6.76 -12.04
CA LEU A 134 15.12 7.02 -11.21
C LEU A 134 15.15 8.39 -10.53
N ASP A 135 16.04 9.29 -10.96
CA ASP A 135 16.03 10.66 -10.47
C ASP A 135 14.92 11.41 -11.21
N ILE A 136 13.98 11.92 -10.43
CA ILE A 136 12.89 12.72 -10.94
C ILE A 136 13.45 14.13 -10.92
N THR A 137 14.14 14.53 -11.99
CA THR A 137 14.49 15.93 -12.22
C THR A 137 13.18 16.72 -12.09
N LYS A 138 13.07 17.56 -11.06
CA LYS A 138 11.95 18.50 -10.92
C LYS A 138 11.91 19.32 -12.21
N ARG A 139 10.87 19.12 -13.00
CA ARG A 139 10.49 20.04 -14.07
C ARG A 139 9.14 20.62 -13.71
#